data_AF-A0A432QUX2-F1
#
_entry.id   AF-A0A432QUX2-F1
#
_cell.length_a   1.000
_cell.length_b   1.000
_cell.length_c   1.000
_cell.angle_alpha   90.00
_cell.angle_beta   90.00
_cell.angle_gamma   90.00
#
_symmetry.space_group_name_H-M   'P 1'
#
loop_
_entity.id
_entity.type
_entity.pdbx_description
1 polymer ?
#
loop_
_entity_poly.entity_id
_entity_poly.type
_entity_poly.pdbx_seq_one_letter_code
_entity_poly.pdbx_strand_id
1 'polypeptide(L)'
;MLKTNCNNLTGHLTDIRFLRFLPKNEILISACNTKIKFWNAIKGDLEFIIEKIFLLDVALAVKNDLLVAAGDKLYFFKIKSKKFFSESLEGIATQVFVDPKEKYLALYIQSSSEISNSKLKGKIEIWSLELKEKLWEIETLPDTIIFGFDPYGKNLGLISNKTILFLDLKAKKFVKKLEIPKSFRFQNVVYGFNASEYLLAYLNIHQNSERPIITRSTQTKI
;
A
#
# COMPACT_ATOMS: atom_id res chain seq x y z
N MET A 1 -33.43 9.07 18.84
CA MET A 1 -32.56 9.16 17.65
C MET A 1 -31.35 10.00 18.01
N LEU A 2 -30.14 9.44 17.94
CA LEU A 2 -28.92 10.23 18.04
C LEU A 2 -28.74 10.98 16.71
N LYS A 3 -28.87 12.31 16.75
CA LYS A 3 -28.55 13.16 15.60
C LYS A 3 -27.03 13.22 15.49
N THR A 4 -26.46 12.38 14.64
CA THR A 4 -25.03 12.44 14.33
C THR A 4 -24.79 13.66 13.46
N ASN A 5 -24.23 14.73 14.05
CA ASN A 5 -23.72 15.85 13.28
C ASN A 5 -22.54 15.35 12.43
N CYS A 6 -22.73 15.30 11.12
CA CYS A 6 -21.67 15.00 10.17
C CYS A 6 -21.09 16.33 9.67
N ASN A 7 -19.84 16.62 10.02
CA ASN A 7 -19.14 17.80 9.53
C ASN A 7 -18.53 17.51 8.16
N ASN A 8 -18.82 18.37 7.18
CA ASN A 8 -18.20 18.30 5.85
C ASN A 8 -16.88 19.08 5.85
N LEU A 9 -15.75 18.38 5.70
CA LEU A 9 -14.43 18.98 5.58
C LEU A 9 -14.15 19.33 4.11
N THR A 10 -14.05 20.62 3.77
CA THR A 10 -13.98 21.09 2.38
C THR A 10 -12.60 21.63 1.99
N GLY A 11 -12.26 21.57 0.70
CA GLY A 11 -11.13 22.31 0.13
C GLY A 11 -10.03 21.47 -0.53
N HIS A 12 -10.25 20.16 -0.74
CA HIS A 12 -9.58 19.45 -1.83
C HIS A 12 -10.27 19.81 -3.16
N LEU A 13 -9.48 20.04 -4.21
CA LEU A 13 -9.98 20.43 -5.54
C LEU A 13 -10.19 19.24 -6.47
N THR A 14 -9.70 18.06 -6.07
CA THR A 14 -9.78 16.82 -6.83
C THR A 14 -10.11 15.68 -5.88
N ASP A 15 -10.32 14.49 -6.43
CA ASP A 15 -10.65 13.30 -5.67
C ASP A 15 -9.65 13.03 -4.53
N ILE A 16 -10.21 12.71 -3.36
CA ILE A 16 -9.44 12.27 -2.21
C ILE A 16 -9.03 10.83 -2.45
N ARG A 17 -7.72 10.58 -2.49
CA ARG A 17 -7.13 9.27 -2.74
C ARG A 17 -6.61 8.58 -1.49
N PHE A 18 -6.38 9.35 -0.44
CA PHE A 18 -5.92 8.85 0.84
C PHE A 18 -6.71 9.50 1.96
N LEU A 19 -7.15 8.70 2.92
CA LEU A 19 -7.84 9.16 4.12
C LEU A 19 -7.47 8.25 5.29
N ARG A 20 -6.83 8.79 6.33
CA ARG A 20 -6.40 7.98 7.48
C ARG A 20 -6.32 8.80 8.75
N PHE A 21 -6.83 8.25 9.85
CA PHE A 21 -6.59 8.78 11.18
C PHE A 21 -5.21 8.40 11.68
N LEU A 22 -4.57 9.31 12.43
CA LEU A 22 -3.46 8.93 13.31
C LEU A 22 -4.01 8.14 14.51
N PRO A 23 -3.24 7.25 15.16
CA PRO A 23 -3.73 6.34 16.20
C PRO A 23 -4.37 6.98 17.42
N LYS A 24 -4.09 8.27 17.70
CA LYS A 24 -4.78 9.02 18.76
C LYS A 24 -6.15 9.55 18.33
N ASN A 25 -6.54 9.35 17.07
CA ASN A 25 -7.77 9.82 16.43
C ASN A 25 -8.00 11.34 16.48
N GLU A 26 -7.03 12.13 16.93
CA GLU A 26 -7.11 13.58 16.99
C GLU A 26 -6.85 14.24 15.63
N ILE A 27 -6.06 13.58 14.77
CA ILE A 27 -5.68 14.09 13.46
C ILE A 27 -6.16 13.15 12.37
N LEU A 28 -6.91 13.71 11.43
CA LEU A 28 -7.27 13.08 10.17
C LEU A 28 -6.35 13.60 9.08
N ILE A 29 -5.71 12.70 8.34
CA ILE A 29 -4.93 13.03 7.14
C ILE A 29 -5.78 12.69 5.93
N SER A 30 -5.86 13.64 5.01
CA SER A 30 -6.48 13.44 3.70
C SER A 30 -5.54 13.91 2.61
N ALA A 31 -5.47 13.19 1.50
CA ALA A 31 -4.63 13.60 0.38
C ALA A 31 -5.35 13.49 -0.97
N CYS A 32 -5.02 14.43 -1.84
CA CYS A 32 -5.36 14.43 -3.25
C CYS A 32 -4.07 14.64 -4.08
N ASN A 33 -4.19 14.67 -5.41
CA ASN A 33 -3.03 14.75 -6.31
C ASN A 33 -2.07 15.91 -6.04
N THR A 34 -2.55 17.01 -5.42
CA THR A 34 -1.75 18.24 -5.27
C THR A 34 -1.54 18.68 -3.82
N LYS A 35 -2.28 18.08 -2.87
CA LYS A 35 -2.36 18.55 -1.48
C LYS A 35 -2.51 17.39 -0.50
N ILE A 36 -1.83 17.51 0.63
CA ILE A 36 -2.12 16.73 1.84
C ILE A 36 -2.61 17.69 2.91
N LYS A 37 -3.78 17.40 3.50
CA LYS A 37 -4.38 18.21 4.57
C LYS A 37 -4.45 17.40 5.85
N PHE A 38 -4.16 18.08 6.96
CA PHE A 38 -4.23 17.56 8.31
C PHE A 38 -5.33 18.31 9.06
N TRP A 39 -6.31 17.56 9.55
CA TRP A 39 -7.49 18.10 10.20
C TRP A 39 -7.51 17.71 11.66
N ASN A 40 -7.93 18.63 12.53
CA ASN A 40 -8.36 18.27 13.85
C ASN A 40 -9.67 17.49 13.72
N ALA A 41 -9.62 16.18 13.97
CA ALA A 41 -10.77 15.30 13.82
C ALA A 41 -11.91 15.60 14.81
N ILE A 42 -11.59 16.18 15.97
CA ILE A 42 -12.56 16.49 17.04
C ILE A 42 -13.27 17.80 16.74
N LYS A 43 -12.51 18.84 16.35
CA LYS A 43 -13.05 20.19 16.08
C LYS A 43 -13.57 20.35 14.65
N GLY A 44 -13.02 19.59 13.70
CA GLY A 44 -13.28 19.75 12.27
C GLY A 44 -12.45 20.84 11.60
N ASP A 45 -11.44 21.39 12.29
CA ASP A 45 -10.62 22.49 11.78
C ASP A 45 -9.42 21.99 10.96
N LEU A 46 -9.03 22.74 9.93
CA LEU A 46 -7.77 22.49 9.21
C LEU A 46 -6.59 22.98 10.05
N GLU A 47 -5.66 22.08 10.39
CA GLU A 47 -4.48 22.43 11.18
C GLU A 47 -3.24 22.72 10.32
N PHE A 48 -3.09 21.98 9.23
CA PHE A 48 -1.91 22.06 8.40
C PHE A 48 -2.15 21.57 6.97
N ILE A 49 -1.37 22.09 6.02
CA ILE A 49 -1.43 21.73 4.62
C ILE A 49 -0.02 21.60 4.03
N ILE A 50 0.16 20.57 3.21
CA ILE A 50 1.31 20.41 2.31
C ILE A 50 0.78 20.64 0.90
N GLU A 51 1.38 21.56 0.16
CA GLU A 51 0.98 21.94 -1.19
C GLU A 51 2.10 21.67 -2.21
N LYS A 52 1.75 21.73 -3.50
CA LYS A 52 2.68 21.67 -4.64
C LYS A 52 3.49 20.36 -4.71
N ILE A 53 2.84 19.26 -4.35
CA ILE A 53 3.36 17.91 -4.56
C ILE A 53 2.62 17.29 -5.74
N PHE A 54 3.28 16.43 -6.52
CA PHE A 54 2.58 15.54 -7.43
C PHE A 54 2.43 14.20 -6.73
N LEU A 55 1.20 13.85 -6.35
CA LEU A 55 0.93 12.71 -5.50
C LEU A 55 0.11 11.65 -6.22
N LEU A 56 0.60 10.41 -6.15
CA LEU A 56 -0.10 9.24 -6.63
C LEU A 56 -0.52 8.32 -5.49
N ASP A 57 0.30 8.20 -4.45
CA ASP A 57 -0.01 7.35 -3.30
C ASP A 57 0.67 7.81 -2.01
N VAL A 58 0.17 7.37 -0.85
CA VAL A 58 0.65 7.77 0.48
C VAL A 58 0.68 6.57 1.43
N ALA A 59 1.77 6.47 2.20
CA ALA A 59 1.88 5.52 3.30
C ALA A 59 2.19 6.22 4.63
N LEU A 60 1.68 5.63 5.71
CA LEU A 60 1.92 6.10 7.08
C LEU A 60 2.83 5.12 7.82
N ALA A 61 3.94 5.62 8.35
CA ALA A 61 4.83 4.96 9.30
C ALA A 61 4.70 5.69 10.65
N VAL A 62 3.71 5.29 11.44
CA VAL A 62 3.30 6.04 12.63
C VAL A 62 4.30 5.95 13.77
N LYS A 63 4.89 4.77 14.03
CA LYS A 63 5.94 4.61 15.05
C LYS A 63 7.12 5.52 14.75
N ASN A 64 7.41 5.72 13.46
CA ASN A 64 8.47 6.60 12.98
C ASN A 64 8.06 8.07 12.83
N ASP A 65 6.84 8.45 13.24
CA ASP A 65 6.33 9.82 13.09
C ASP A 65 6.40 10.33 11.63
N LEU A 66 6.11 9.45 10.66
CA LEU A 66 6.45 9.69 9.26
C LEU A 66 5.27 9.41 8.33
N LEU A 67 5.00 10.36 7.46
CA LEU A 67 4.16 10.20 6.27
C LEU A 67 5.09 10.15 5.06
N VAL A 68 4.89 9.17 4.18
CA VAL A 68 5.61 9.05 2.93
C VAL A 68 4.62 9.22 1.78
N ALA A 69 4.95 10.08 0.83
CA ALA A 69 4.14 10.39 -0.33
C ALA A 69 4.92 10.07 -1.61
N ALA A 70 4.32 9.30 -2.51
CA ALA A 70 4.91 8.84 -3.75
C ALA A 70 4.31 9.57 -4.96
N GLY A 71 5.18 9.94 -5.89
CA GLY A 71 4.83 10.54 -7.17
C GLY A 71 6.06 10.71 -8.06
N ASP A 72 6.30 11.92 -8.57
CA ASP A 72 7.53 12.25 -9.32
C ASP A 72 8.78 12.25 -8.43
N LYS A 73 8.58 12.46 -7.14
CA LYS A 73 9.57 12.34 -6.08
C LYS A 73 9.02 11.48 -4.96
N LEU A 74 9.92 11.07 -4.07
CA LEU A 74 9.56 10.49 -2.79
C LEU A 74 9.60 11.57 -1.71
N TYR A 75 8.43 11.93 -1.19
CA TYR A 75 8.29 12.95 -0.17
C TYR A 75 8.20 12.32 1.20
N PHE A 76 8.96 12.87 2.14
CA PHE A 76 8.97 12.44 3.54
C PHE A 76 8.55 13.60 4.43
N PHE A 77 7.54 13.37 5.25
CA PHE A 77 7.01 14.36 6.16
C PHE A 77 6.99 13.84 7.60
N LYS A 78 7.77 14.49 8.47
CA LYS A 78 7.79 14.21 9.91
C LYS A 78 6.64 14.92 10.60
N ILE A 79 5.65 14.17 11.04
CA ILE A 79 4.33 14.69 11.42
C ILE A 79 4.40 15.63 12.61
N LYS A 80 5.03 15.22 13.73
CA LYS A 80 5.13 16.07 14.94
C LYS A 80 5.96 17.32 14.70
N SER A 81 7.10 17.17 14.02
CA SER A 81 8.03 18.28 13.79
C SER A 81 7.63 19.18 12.62
N LYS A 82 6.64 18.77 11.82
CA LYS A 82 6.22 19.39 10.56
C LYS A 82 7.38 19.63 9.59
N LYS A 83 8.43 18.79 9.65
CA LYS A 83 9.59 18.87 8.76
C LYS A 83 9.36 18.05 7.50
N PHE A 84 9.85 18.58 6.39
CA PHE A 84 9.66 18.02 5.06
C PHE A 84 11.01 17.89 4.34
N PHE A 85 11.19 16.78 3.62
CA PHE A 85 12.28 16.59 2.67
C PHE A 85 11.81 15.66 1.54
N SER A 86 12.55 15.65 0.43
CA SER A 86 12.21 14.84 -0.74
C SER A 86 13.45 14.21 -1.36
N GLU A 87 13.30 13.00 -1.88
CA GLU A 87 14.30 12.32 -2.68
C GLU A 87 13.85 12.22 -4.14
N SER A 88 14.80 12.42 -5.06
CA SER A 88 14.55 12.24 -6.49
C SER A 88 14.47 10.75 -6.83
N LEU A 89 13.61 10.39 -7.79
CA LEU A 89 13.43 9.03 -8.27
C LEU A 89 13.78 8.92 -9.75
N GLU A 90 14.24 7.74 -10.17
CA GLU A 90 14.41 7.38 -11.57
C GLU A 90 13.09 6.88 -12.17
N GLY A 91 12.08 7.76 -12.22
CA GLY A 91 10.75 7.43 -12.71
C GLY A 91 9.66 8.01 -11.81
N ILE A 92 8.46 7.45 -11.92
CA ILE A 92 7.29 7.89 -11.15
C ILE A 92 6.90 6.76 -10.19
N ALA A 93 6.95 7.04 -8.88
CA ALA A 93 6.43 6.13 -7.88
C ALA A 93 4.90 6.22 -7.85
N THR A 94 4.25 5.13 -8.24
CA THR A 94 2.78 5.08 -8.38
C THR A 94 2.10 4.37 -7.21
N GLN A 95 2.85 3.59 -6.42
CA GLN A 95 2.38 2.91 -5.21
C GLN A 95 3.45 2.96 -4.13
N VAL A 96 3.04 3.08 -2.87
CA VAL A 96 3.93 3.08 -1.71
C VAL A 96 3.34 2.31 -0.54
N PHE A 97 4.16 1.42 0.03
CA PHE A 97 3.77 0.64 1.21
C PHE A 97 4.85 0.71 2.28
N VAL A 98 4.41 0.79 3.52
CA VAL A 98 5.27 0.65 4.71
C VAL A 98 5.01 -0.72 5.31
N ASP A 99 6.07 -1.45 5.65
CA ASP A 99 5.89 -2.76 6.28
C ASP A 99 5.31 -2.61 7.71
N PRO A 100 4.63 -3.64 8.26
CA PRO A 100 4.00 -3.54 9.58
C PRO A 100 4.95 -3.22 10.74
N LYS A 101 6.26 -3.48 10.59
CA LYS A 101 7.27 -3.14 11.59
C LYS A 101 7.87 -1.75 11.37
N GLU A 102 7.49 -1.07 10.30
CA GLU A 102 7.98 0.24 9.87
C GLU A 102 9.50 0.31 9.75
N LYS A 103 10.11 -0.78 9.29
CA LYS A 103 11.53 -0.86 8.95
C LYS A 103 11.78 -0.56 7.48
N TYR A 104 10.87 -0.99 6.62
CA TYR A 104 10.99 -0.97 5.19
C TYR A 104 9.85 -0.21 4.53
N LEU A 105 10.20 0.39 3.40
CA LEU A 105 9.29 1.02 2.46
C LEU A 105 9.46 0.30 1.13
N ALA A 106 8.35 -0.04 0.48
CA ALA A 106 8.34 -0.61 -0.86
C ALA A 106 7.63 0.34 -1.82
N LEU A 107 8.25 0.59 -2.98
CA LEU A 107 7.77 1.54 -4.00
C LEU A 107 7.58 0.83 -5.33
N TYR A 108 6.44 1.04 -6.01
CA TYR A 108 6.32 0.70 -7.43
C TYR A 108 6.79 1.89 -8.26
N ILE A 109 7.88 1.75 -9.00
CA ILE A 109 8.39 2.81 -9.89
C ILE A 109 8.15 2.42 -11.33
N GLN A 110 7.40 3.27 -12.02
CA GLN A 110 7.19 3.18 -13.46
C GLN A 110 8.23 4.04 -14.18
N SER A 111 8.87 3.47 -15.20
CA SER A 111 9.81 4.22 -16.04
C SER A 111 9.08 5.31 -16.83
N SER A 112 9.62 6.53 -16.83
CA SER A 112 9.05 7.66 -17.57
C SER A 112 9.06 7.44 -19.09
N SER A 113 9.98 6.63 -19.61
CA SER A 113 10.11 6.33 -21.04
C SER A 113 9.03 5.41 -21.60
N GLU A 114 8.22 4.76 -20.74
CA GLU A 114 7.30 3.69 -21.15
C GLU A 114 5.81 4.03 -21.01
N ILE A 115 5.46 5.26 -20.64
CA ILE A 115 4.06 5.68 -20.39
C ILE A 115 3.17 5.53 -21.65
N SER A 116 3.74 5.52 -22.86
CA SER A 116 3.00 5.43 -24.13
C SER A 116 2.70 4.01 -24.62
N ASN A 117 3.32 2.98 -24.04
CA ASN A 117 3.16 1.60 -24.49
C ASN A 117 2.26 0.82 -23.52
N SER A 118 1.32 0.05 -24.05
CA SER A 118 0.32 -0.75 -23.30
C SER A 118 0.89 -1.84 -22.37
N LYS A 119 2.22 -1.94 -22.24
CA LYS A 119 2.92 -2.78 -21.27
C LYS A 119 3.76 -1.89 -20.38
N LEU A 120 3.22 -1.56 -19.21
CA LEU A 120 3.95 -0.86 -18.18
C LEU A 120 5.00 -1.81 -17.61
N LYS A 121 6.29 -1.62 -17.89
CA LYS A 121 7.31 -2.19 -17.02
C LYS A 121 7.57 -1.23 -15.88
N GLY A 122 7.76 -1.82 -14.72
CA GLY A 122 8.19 -1.09 -13.55
C GLY A 122 9.17 -1.92 -12.75
N LYS A 123 9.76 -1.27 -11.76
CA LYS A 123 10.57 -1.91 -10.74
C LYS A 123 9.94 -1.70 -9.38
N ILE A 124 10.25 -2.60 -8.46
CA ILE A 124 9.98 -2.38 -7.05
C ILE A 124 11.28 -2.01 -6.38
N GLU A 125 11.29 -0.87 -5.70
CA GLU A 125 12.40 -0.48 -4.85
C GLU A 125 12.07 -0.74 -3.39
N ILE A 126 13.03 -1.29 -2.66
CA ILE A 126 12.96 -1.50 -1.22
C ILE A 126 13.91 -0.52 -0.55
N TRP A 127 13.36 0.28 0.36
CA TRP A 127 14.04 1.36 1.06
C TRP A 127 14.07 1.08 2.57
N SER A 128 15.13 1.56 3.22
CA SER A 128 15.21 1.61 4.68
C SER A 128 14.53 2.88 5.17
N LEU A 129 13.55 2.75 6.07
CA LEU A 129 12.92 3.93 6.67
C LEU A 129 13.81 4.64 7.69
N GLU A 130 14.73 3.89 8.32
CA GLU A 130 15.70 4.41 9.27
C GLU A 130 16.78 5.23 8.57
N LEU A 131 17.38 4.65 7.54
CA LEU A 131 18.49 5.25 6.79
C LEU A 131 18.00 6.19 5.68
N LYS A 132 16.73 6.06 5.27
CA LYS A 132 16.08 6.82 4.18
C LYS A 132 16.80 6.66 2.84
N GLU A 133 17.32 5.47 2.59
CA GLU A 133 18.05 5.14 1.38
C GLU A 133 17.47 3.88 0.71
N LYS A 134 17.69 3.78 -0.60
CA LYS A 134 17.39 2.58 -1.36
C LYS A 134 18.34 1.46 -0.94
N LEU A 135 17.78 0.33 -0.54
CA LEU A 135 18.55 -0.85 -0.18
C LEU A 135 18.77 -1.78 -1.38
N TRP A 136 17.74 -1.94 -2.23
CA TRP A 136 17.78 -2.78 -3.43
C TRP A 136 16.52 -2.60 -4.27
N GLU A 137 16.52 -3.17 -5.47
CA GLU A 137 15.40 -3.13 -6.41
C GLU A 137 15.18 -4.48 -7.11
N ILE A 138 14.00 -4.63 -7.71
CA ILE A 138 13.55 -5.86 -8.38
C ILE A 138 12.78 -5.46 -9.62
N GLU A 139 13.09 -6.09 -10.75
CA GLU A 139 12.26 -5.98 -11.93
C GLU A 139 10.93 -6.70 -11.71
N THR A 140 9.84 -6.00 -11.99
CA THR A 140 8.50 -6.59 -11.89
C THR A 140 8.15 -7.37 -13.14
N LEU A 141 7.21 -8.31 -13.00
CA LEU A 141 6.62 -8.96 -14.16
C LEU A 141 5.77 -7.92 -14.93
N PRO A 142 5.68 -8.02 -16.28
CA PRO A 142 4.93 -7.06 -17.11
C PRO A 142 3.45 -6.88 -16.74
N ASP A 143 2.88 -7.84 -16.00
CA ASP A 143 1.47 -7.85 -15.59
C ASP A 143 1.30 -7.64 -14.07
N THR A 144 2.31 -7.10 -13.37
CA THR A 144 2.22 -6.82 -11.92
C THR A 144 1.24 -5.68 -11.68
N ILE A 145 0.22 -5.95 -10.87
CA ILE A 145 -0.89 -5.01 -10.64
C ILE A 145 -0.69 -4.30 -9.30
N ILE A 146 -0.40 -5.09 -8.26
CA ILE A 146 -0.41 -4.66 -6.87
C ILE A 146 0.69 -5.42 -6.14
N PHE A 147 1.28 -4.80 -5.11
CA PHE A 147 2.06 -5.52 -4.12
C PHE A 147 1.73 -5.08 -2.69
N GLY A 148 2.16 -5.86 -1.71
CA GLY A 148 2.04 -5.48 -0.30
C GLY A 148 2.87 -6.38 0.61
N PHE A 149 3.23 -5.86 1.78
CA PHE A 149 3.87 -6.67 2.80
C PHE A 149 2.88 -7.67 3.41
N ASP A 150 3.38 -8.84 3.78
CA ASP A 150 2.63 -9.73 4.66
C ASP A 150 2.47 -9.10 6.06
N PRO A 151 1.53 -9.58 6.90
CA PRO A 151 1.26 -8.99 8.21
C PRO A 151 2.45 -9.01 9.17
N TYR A 152 3.45 -9.85 8.89
CA TYR A 152 4.63 -10.02 9.72
C TYR A 152 5.82 -9.18 9.23
N GLY A 153 5.67 -8.49 8.08
CA GLY A 153 6.74 -7.76 7.40
C GLY A 153 7.90 -8.66 6.97
N LYS A 154 7.67 -9.97 6.81
CA LYS A 154 8.72 -10.92 6.42
C LYS A 154 8.84 -10.99 4.90
N ASN A 155 7.69 -11.03 4.23
CA ASN A 155 7.61 -11.18 2.79
C ASN A 155 6.92 -9.99 2.13
N LEU A 156 7.29 -9.73 0.89
CA LEU A 156 6.54 -8.90 -0.03
C LEU A 156 5.77 -9.81 -0.99
N GLY A 157 4.44 -9.67 -1.02
CA GLY A 157 3.59 -10.30 -2.01
C GLY A 157 3.50 -9.43 -3.25
N LEU A 158 3.74 -10.00 -4.43
CA LEU A 158 3.54 -9.39 -5.73
C LEU A 158 2.37 -10.09 -6.42
N ILE A 159 1.35 -9.34 -6.82
CA ILE A 159 0.15 -9.88 -7.45
C ILE A 159 0.14 -9.46 -8.91
N SER A 160 0.09 -10.44 -9.80
CA SER A 160 -0.17 -10.26 -11.23
C SER A 160 -1.53 -10.84 -11.61
N ASN A 161 -1.92 -10.71 -12.88
CA ASN A 161 -3.12 -11.36 -13.41
C ASN A 161 -3.12 -12.89 -13.29
N LYS A 162 -1.95 -13.51 -13.19
CA LYS A 162 -1.80 -14.98 -13.28
C LYS A 162 -1.18 -15.59 -12.04
N THR A 163 -0.41 -14.81 -11.28
CA THR A 163 0.41 -15.36 -10.20
C THR A 163 0.46 -14.42 -9.02
N ILE A 164 0.60 -15.01 -7.83
CA ILE A 164 1.07 -14.32 -6.64
C ILE A 164 2.47 -14.84 -6.33
N LEU A 165 3.44 -13.94 -6.31
CA LEU A 165 4.81 -14.24 -5.90
C LEU A 165 5.04 -13.73 -4.49
N PHE A 166 5.76 -14.50 -3.68
CA PHE A 166 6.22 -14.06 -2.37
C PHE A 166 7.72 -14.00 -2.37
N LEU A 167 8.22 -12.84 -1.98
CA LEU A 167 9.63 -12.51 -1.90
C LEU A 167 10.02 -12.38 -0.43
N ASP A 168 10.98 -13.20 0.02
CA ASP A 168 11.54 -13.05 1.36
C ASP A 168 12.53 -11.88 1.37
N LEU A 169 12.25 -10.88 2.21
CA LEU A 169 13.02 -9.63 2.24
C LEU A 169 14.44 -9.80 2.80
N LYS A 170 14.65 -10.79 3.66
CA LYS A 170 15.96 -11.06 4.26
C LYS A 170 16.83 -11.83 3.28
N ALA A 171 16.27 -12.85 2.64
CA ALA A 171 16.97 -13.68 1.68
C ALA A 171 17.05 -13.05 0.28
N LYS A 172 16.28 -11.97 0.04
CA LYS A 172 16.18 -11.26 -1.24
C LYS A 172 15.86 -12.20 -2.42
N LYS A 173 14.99 -13.18 -2.18
CA LYS A 173 14.63 -14.20 -3.19
C LYS A 173 13.17 -14.58 -3.11
N PHE A 174 12.62 -15.02 -4.24
CA PHE A 174 11.29 -15.60 -4.28
C PHE A 174 11.28 -16.92 -3.52
N VAL A 175 10.34 -17.05 -2.59
CA VAL A 175 10.18 -18.25 -1.74
C VAL A 175 8.91 -19.02 -2.05
N LYS A 176 7.93 -18.39 -2.70
CA LYS A 176 6.67 -19.03 -3.07
C LYS A 176 6.08 -18.40 -4.32
N LYS A 177 5.50 -19.24 -5.16
CA LYS A 177 4.69 -18.86 -6.32
C LYS A 177 3.35 -19.57 -6.21
N LEU A 178 2.26 -18.82 -6.35
CA LEU A 178 0.91 -19.34 -6.43
C LEU A 178 0.33 -18.96 -7.79
N GLU A 179 -0.23 -19.93 -8.49
CA GLU A 179 -1.00 -19.67 -9.71
C GLU A 179 -2.42 -19.24 -9.33
N ILE A 180 -2.92 -18.22 -10.01
CA ILE A 180 -4.27 -17.68 -9.84
C ILE A 180 -5.15 -18.38 -10.89
N PRO A 181 -6.24 -19.04 -10.47
CA PRO A 181 -7.14 -19.70 -11.42
C PRO A 181 -7.67 -18.71 -12.47
N LYS A 182 -7.80 -19.14 -13.73
CA LYS A 182 -8.34 -18.29 -14.82
C LYS A 182 -9.76 -17.76 -14.55
N SER A 183 -10.52 -18.46 -13.70
CA SER A 183 -11.85 -18.06 -13.24
C SER A 183 -11.80 -16.88 -12.26
N PHE A 184 -10.67 -16.66 -11.61
CA PHE A 184 -10.47 -15.56 -10.69
C PHE A 184 -10.03 -14.31 -11.47
N ARG A 185 -10.94 -13.34 -11.61
CA ARG A 185 -10.64 -12.05 -12.20
C ARG A 185 -10.55 -11.00 -11.11
N PHE A 186 -9.45 -10.26 -11.08
CA PHE A 186 -9.35 -9.00 -10.30
C PHE A 186 -10.17 -7.91 -10.99
N GLN A 187 -11.50 -8.08 -11.07
CA GLN A 187 -12.36 -6.99 -11.47
C GLN A 187 -12.59 -6.12 -10.24
N ASN A 188 -12.19 -4.84 -10.33
CA ASN A 188 -12.42 -3.82 -9.31
C ASN A 188 -11.69 -4.05 -7.99
N VAL A 189 -10.39 -4.39 -8.01
CA VAL A 189 -9.55 -4.02 -6.85
C VAL A 189 -9.41 -2.50 -6.89
N VAL A 190 -10.40 -1.84 -6.29
CA VAL A 190 -10.48 -0.39 -6.22
C VAL A 190 -9.21 0.11 -5.51
N TYR A 191 -8.57 1.11 -6.11
CA TYR A 191 -7.54 1.94 -5.48
C TYR A 191 -8.04 2.38 -4.09
N GLY A 192 -7.68 1.66 -3.04
CA GLY A 192 -8.21 1.91 -1.69
C GLY A 192 -8.25 0.69 -0.77
N PHE A 193 -8.33 -0.53 -1.31
CA PHE A 193 -8.10 -1.71 -0.49
C PHE A 193 -6.61 -1.96 -0.30
N ASN A 194 -6.21 -2.21 0.95
CA ASN A 194 -4.83 -2.51 1.27
C ASN A 194 -4.46 -3.86 0.62
N ALA A 195 -3.46 -3.87 -0.26
CA ALA A 195 -2.94 -5.06 -0.91
C ALA A 195 -2.70 -6.23 0.07
N SER A 196 -2.27 -5.91 1.30
CA SER A 196 -2.08 -6.89 2.37
C SER A 196 -3.39 -7.58 2.80
N GLU A 197 -4.54 -6.92 2.76
CA GLU A 197 -5.84 -7.52 3.07
C GLU A 197 -6.27 -8.51 1.99
N TYR A 198 -6.04 -8.18 0.71
CA TYR A 198 -6.24 -9.13 -0.38
C TYR A 198 -5.30 -10.33 -0.28
N LEU A 199 -4.03 -10.07 0.00
CA LEU A 199 -3.04 -11.12 0.18
C LEU A 199 -3.43 -12.04 1.35
N LEU A 200 -3.88 -11.46 2.46
CA LEU A 200 -4.42 -12.17 3.62
C LEU A 200 -5.65 -12.99 3.27
N ALA A 201 -6.64 -12.40 2.60
CA ALA A 201 -7.88 -13.08 2.21
C ALA A 201 -7.57 -14.28 1.31
N TYR A 202 -6.71 -14.09 0.31
CA TYR A 202 -6.28 -15.17 -0.58
C TYR A 202 -5.54 -16.28 0.18
N LEU A 203 -4.59 -15.91 1.05
CA LEU A 203 -3.86 -16.87 1.87
C LEU A 203 -4.80 -17.66 2.81
N ASN A 204 -5.78 -17.01 3.41
CA ASN A 204 -6.74 -17.66 4.31
C ASN A 204 -7.65 -18.65 3.56
N ILE A 205 -8.09 -18.33 2.34
CA ILE A 205 -8.89 -19.24 1.51
C ILE A 205 -8.07 -20.50 1.18
N HIS A 206 -6.83 -20.33 0.75
CA HIS A 206 -6.01 -21.45 0.25
C HIS A 206 -5.32 -22.27 1.34
N GLN A 207 -4.97 -21.69 2.49
CA GLN A 207 -4.46 -22.47 3.64
C GLN A 207 -5.54 -23.36 4.25
N ASN A 208 -6.81 -22.97 4.17
CA ASN A 208 -7.90 -23.80 4.67
C ASN A 208 -8.33 -24.91 3.69
N SER A 209 -8.05 -24.77 2.39
CA SER A 209 -8.32 -25.83 1.41
C SER A 209 -7.36 -27.03 1.48
N GLU A 210 -6.22 -26.89 2.17
CA GLU A 210 -5.29 -28.01 2.43
C GLU A 210 -5.61 -28.79 3.72
N ARG A 211 -6.65 -28.39 4.48
CA ARG A 211 -7.15 -29.24 5.57
C ARG A 211 -7.85 -30.45 4.93
N PRO A 212 -7.43 -31.69 5.24
CA PRO A 212 -8.12 -32.87 4.72
C PRO A 212 -9.59 -32.78 5.13
N ILE A 213 -10.48 -32.91 4.15
CA ILE A 213 -11.90 -33.13 4.41
C ILE A 213 -11.96 -34.47 5.14
N ILE A 214 -12.08 -34.45 6.46
CA ILE A 214 -12.42 -35.64 7.23
C ILE A 214 -13.87 -35.93 6.86
N THR A 215 -14.06 -36.75 5.82
CA THR A 215 -15.36 -37.34 5.53
C THR A 215 -15.67 -38.29 6.70
N ARG A 216 -16.52 -37.84 7.62
CA ARG A 216 -17.17 -38.78 8.55
C ARG A 216 -18.04 -39.70 7.70
N SER A 217 -17.55 -40.90 7.41
CA SER A 217 -18.39 -41.96 6.89
C SER A 217 -19.41 -42.31 7.96
N THR A 218 -20.67 -41.95 7.74
CA THR A 218 -21.79 -42.52 8.47
C THR A 218 -21.96 -43.95 7.98
N GLN A 219 -21.23 -44.89 8.61
CA GLN A 219 -21.61 -46.30 8.55
C GLN A 219 -22.93 -46.46 9.31
N THR A 220 -24.01 -46.58 8.54
CA THR A 220 -25.29 -47.04 9.03
C THR A 220 -25.15 -48.55 9.22
N LYS A 221 -25.15 -49.02 10.48
CA LYS A 221 -25.35 -50.44 10.77
C LYS A 221 -26.81 -50.78 10.48
N ILE A 222 -27.02 -51.74 9.58
CA ILE A 222 -28.28 -52.50 9.43
C ILE A 222 -28.34 -53.51 10.56
#